data_AF-A0A497BKI3-F1
#
_entry.id   AF-A0A497BKI3-F1
#
_cell.length_a   1.000
_cell.length_b   1.000
_cell.length_c   1.000
_cell.angle_alpha   90.00
_cell.angle_beta   90.00
_cell.angle_gamma   90.00
#
_symmetry.space_group_name_H-M   'P 1'
#
loop_
_entity.id
_entity.type
_entity.pdbx_description
1 polymer ?
#
loop_
_entity_poly.entity_id
_entity_poly.type
_entity_poly.pdbx_seq_one_letter_code
_entity_poly.pdbx_strand_id
1 'polypeptide(L)'
;MNQIRQMPRMILLKKLKISPQRHRDFKPDFQKINFLMRKVKFSYTKHQIFSVSSVSLWLDDLFSGESRIACLLIITLLFLTLVAAAPSPVIQIVSQSVESHFPDDLTFTIQVRSDAGNITDAAIYYQVGWEKGERIGQIEPFAPAAETTLTHVWDTHGETVPPFVEITYYWQITDSAGNELVTEPERVEYADYTHDWQSRGNEQVIVYWYDKPDDFGAALFEAAAGGYDHVTAITGVTAERVARVVIYNNHTDFCAFYAPNSCQDWVGGQ
;
A
#
# COMPACT_ATOMS: atom_id res chain seq x y z
N MET A 1 62.72 -25.00 4.01
CA MET A 1 62.26 -26.37 4.29
C MET A 1 60.73 -26.34 4.25
N ASN A 2 60.12 -27.30 3.56
CA ASN A 2 58.71 -27.47 3.21
C ASN A 2 58.13 -26.69 2.01
N GLN A 3 58.06 -27.47 0.93
CA GLN A 3 57.36 -27.34 -0.34
C GLN A 3 55.94 -27.91 -0.24
N ILE A 4 54.94 -27.32 -0.92
CA ILE A 4 53.84 -28.00 -1.65
C ILE A 4 53.40 -27.01 -2.76
N ARG A 5 53.84 -27.11 -4.02
CA ARG A 5 53.33 -27.89 -5.18
C ARG A 5 51.83 -27.70 -5.56
N GLN A 6 51.65 -26.90 -6.62
CA GLN A 6 50.87 -27.11 -7.87
C GLN A 6 49.35 -27.42 -7.86
N MET A 7 48.61 -26.41 -8.38
CA MET A 7 47.64 -26.39 -9.51
C MET A 7 46.41 -27.36 -9.51
N PRO A 8 45.52 -27.33 -10.54
CA PRO A 8 44.34 -26.45 -10.62
C PRO A 8 43.02 -27.26 -10.72
N ARG A 9 41.88 -26.68 -10.34
CA ARG A 9 40.56 -27.24 -10.67
C ARG A 9 39.82 -26.35 -11.67
N MET A 10 39.78 -26.81 -12.91
CA MET A 10 38.86 -26.38 -13.96
C MET A 10 38.09 -27.62 -14.43
N ILE A 11 36.90 -27.39 -15.01
CA ILE A 11 35.93 -28.32 -15.64
C ILE A 11 34.83 -28.74 -14.62
N LEU A 12 33.55 -28.41 -14.78
CA LEU A 12 32.69 -28.59 -15.95
C LEU A 12 31.45 -27.65 -15.91
N LEU A 13 31.45 -26.54 -16.66
CA LEU A 13 30.20 -25.84 -17.02
C LEU A 13 29.65 -26.48 -18.30
N LYS A 14 28.59 -27.29 -18.17
CA LYS A 14 27.82 -27.77 -19.32
C LYS A 14 27.10 -26.58 -19.96
N LYS A 15 27.64 -26.08 -21.08
CA LYS A 15 26.92 -25.25 -22.05
C LYS A 15 25.78 -26.09 -22.65
N LEU A 16 24.54 -25.76 -22.35
CA LEU A 16 23.37 -26.21 -23.12
C LEU A 16 23.39 -25.48 -24.47
N LYS A 17 23.91 -26.18 -25.47
CA LYS A 17 23.96 -25.78 -26.87
C LYS A 17 22.67 -26.25 -27.53
N ILE A 18 21.68 -25.37 -27.66
CA ILE A 18 20.51 -25.64 -28.51
C ILE A 18 20.93 -25.23 -29.93
N SER A 19 21.03 -26.21 -30.81
CA SER A 19 21.29 -26.05 -32.25
C SER A 19 20.07 -26.55 -33.03
N PRO A 20 19.70 -25.92 -34.14
CA PRO A 20 18.36 -26.00 -34.71
C PRO A 20 18.21 -27.20 -35.63
N GLN A 21 17.07 -27.89 -35.57
CA GLN A 21 16.68 -28.87 -36.57
C GLN A 21 15.26 -28.59 -37.08
N ARG A 22 15.25 -28.03 -38.29
CA ARG A 22 14.45 -28.39 -39.46
C ARG A 22 13.00 -28.87 -39.27
N HIS A 23 12.10 -27.95 -39.62
CA HIS A 23 11.11 -28.06 -40.70
C HIS A 23 10.62 -29.48 -41.04
N ARG A 24 9.37 -29.76 -40.65
CA ARG A 24 8.44 -30.50 -41.50
C ARG A 24 7.26 -29.58 -41.81
N ASP A 25 7.09 -29.33 -43.09
CA ASP A 25 6.07 -28.46 -43.66
C ASP A 25 4.67 -29.01 -43.35
N PHE A 26 3.93 -28.27 -42.54
CA PHE A 26 2.47 -28.30 -42.57
C PHE A 26 2.04 -26.94 -43.11
N LYS A 27 1.48 -26.94 -44.31
CA LYS A 27 1.02 -25.76 -45.03
C LYS A 27 -0.50 -25.71 -44.89
N PRO A 28 -1.09 -24.92 -43.97
CA PRO A 28 -2.50 -24.60 -44.06
C PRO A 28 -2.69 -23.69 -45.27
N ASP A 29 -3.71 -23.98 -46.06
CA ASP A 29 -4.07 -23.26 -47.26
C ASP A 29 -4.51 -21.81 -46.94
N PHE A 30 -3.56 -20.88 -46.92
CA PHE A 30 -3.76 -19.45 -46.64
C PHE A 30 -4.27 -18.64 -47.85
N GLN A 31 -4.95 -19.28 -48.80
CA GLN A 31 -5.59 -18.60 -49.94
C GLN A 31 -7.09 -18.31 -49.75
N LYS A 32 -7.66 -18.54 -48.56
CA LYS A 32 -9.06 -18.18 -48.26
C LYS A 32 -9.31 -17.21 -47.10
N ILE A 33 -8.27 -16.64 -46.49
CA ILE A 33 -8.40 -15.63 -45.41
C ILE A 33 -7.50 -14.44 -45.71
N ASN A 34 -7.68 -13.82 -46.88
CA ASN A 34 -6.91 -12.65 -47.29
C ASN A 34 -7.78 -11.63 -48.03
N PHE A 35 -8.91 -11.25 -47.43
CA PHE A 35 -9.74 -10.16 -47.97
C PHE A 35 -10.16 -9.09 -46.95
N LEU A 36 -9.71 -9.12 -45.68
CA LEU A 36 -10.25 -8.20 -44.66
C LEU A 36 -9.24 -7.43 -43.80
N MET A 37 -8.00 -7.27 -44.24
CA MET A 37 -6.98 -6.51 -43.48
C MET A 37 -6.06 -5.68 -44.39
N ARG A 38 -6.62 -4.79 -45.22
CA ARG A 38 -5.85 -3.72 -45.86
C ARG A 38 -6.62 -2.41 -45.91
N LYS A 39 -6.47 -1.62 -44.85
CA LYS A 39 -6.24 -0.16 -44.82
C LYS A 39 -6.67 0.39 -43.46
N VAL A 40 -5.80 0.27 -42.45
CA VAL A 40 -5.89 1.12 -41.26
C VAL A 40 -4.59 1.92 -41.21
N LYS A 41 -4.66 3.18 -41.63
CA LYS A 41 -3.61 4.16 -41.37
C LYS A 41 -3.84 4.67 -39.95
N PHE A 42 -2.93 4.37 -39.04
CA PHE A 42 -2.87 5.06 -37.75
C PHE A 42 -2.10 6.36 -37.92
N SER A 43 -2.76 7.49 -37.66
CA SER A 43 -2.11 8.78 -37.41
C SER A 43 -2.57 9.23 -36.03
N TYR A 44 -1.60 9.50 -35.15
CA TYR A 44 -1.83 9.99 -33.80
C TYR A 44 -1.79 11.52 -33.80
N THR A 45 -2.86 12.18 -33.38
CA THR A 45 -2.81 13.58 -32.93
C THR A 45 -3.80 13.81 -31.80
N LYS A 46 -3.32 14.58 -30.81
CA LYS A 46 -3.84 14.82 -29.47
C LYS A 46 -5.12 15.69 -29.54
N HIS A 47 -6.14 15.30 -28.77
CA HIS A 47 -7.45 15.93 -28.59
C HIS A 47 -8.42 15.85 -29.78
N GLN A 48 -9.37 14.92 -29.74
CA GLN A 48 -10.80 15.15 -30.03
C GLN A 48 -11.64 13.94 -29.58
N ILE A 49 -12.86 14.23 -29.15
CA ILE A 49 -13.89 13.31 -28.65
C ILE A 49 -14.21 12.26 -29.71
N PHE A 50 -14.14 10.97 -29.35
CA PHE A 50 -14.57 9.88 -30.23
C PHE A 50 -16.10 9.91 -30.39
N SER A 51 -16.59 10.48 -31.48
CA SER A 51 -17.92 10.14 -32.01
C SER A 51 -17.84 8.75 -32.62
N VAL A 52 -18.44 7.76 -31.96
CA VAL A 52 -18.56 6.39 -32.47
C VAL A 52 -19.68 6.36 -33.51
N SER A 53 -19.45 6.94 -34.68
CA SER A 53 -20.41 6.97 -35.79
C SER A 53 -20.04 6.00 -36.92
N SER A 54 -18.93 5.26 -36.79
CA SER A 54 -18.37 4.47 -37.90
C SER A 54 -18.36 2.95 -37.69
N VAL A 55 -18.85 2.46 -36.54
CA VAL A 55 -19.04 1.01 -36.29
C VAL A 55 -20.42 0.54 -36.76
N SER A 56 -21.37 1.45 -36.98
CA SER A 56 -22.75 1.11 -37.36
C SER A 56 -22.90 0.64 -38.81
N LEU A 57 -22.02 1.06 -39.73
CA LEU A 57 -22.26 0.91 -41.18
C LEU A 57 -21.86 -0.46 -41.78
N TRP A 58 -21.38 -1.41 -40.99
CA TRP A 58 -21.03 -2.77 -41.47
C TRP A 58 -21.94 -3.88 -40.93
N LEU A 59 -22.93 -3.53 -40.10
CA LEU A 59 -23.92 -4.48 -39.56
C LEU A 59 -25.31 -4.33 -40.20
N ASP A 60 -25.48 -3.34 -41.10
CA ASP A 60 -26.78 -3.01 -41.71
C ASP A 60 -27.28 -4.05 -42.72
N ASP A 61 -26.39 -4.81 -43.36
CA ASP A 61 -26.73 -5.72 -44.47
C ASP A 61 -26.90 -7.20 -44.08
N LEU A 62 -26.72 -7.56 -42.80
CA LEU A 62 -26.74 -8.97 -42.38
C LEU A 62 -28.03 -9.42 -41.70
N PHE A 63 -28.89 -8.51 -41.22
CA PHE A 63 -30.04 -8.88 -40.38
C PHE A 63 -31.26 -7.94 -40.56
N SER A 64 -32.44 -8.52 -40.79
CA SER A 64 -33.72 -7.79 -40.86
C SER A 64 -34.03 -7.03 -39.55
N GLY A 65 -34.86 -5.98 -39.60
CA GLY A 65 -35.13 -5.09 -38.46
C GLY A 65 -35.50 -5.79 -37.13
N GLU A 66 -36.21 -6.92 -37.20
CA GLU A 66 -36.56 -7.72 -36.03
C GLU A 66 -35.37 -8.53 -35.48
N SER A 67 -34.49 -9.02 -36.37
CA SER A 67 -33.25 -9.72 -36.03
C SER A 67 -32.20 -8.80 -35.40
N ARG A 68 -32.25 -7.48 -35.67
CA ARG A 68 -31.30 -6.49 -35.09
C ARG A 68 -31.54 -6.28 -33.60
N ILE A 69 -32.80 -6.19 -33.18
CA ILE A 69 -33.18 -6.05 -31.78
C ILE A 69 -32.82 -7.33 -31.01
N ALA A 70 -33.07 -8.50 -31.62
CA ALA A 70 -32.68 -9.79 -31.04
C ALA A 70 -31.15 -9.91 -30.90
N CYS A 71 -30.37 -9.54 -31.92
CA CYS A 71 -28.91 -9.57 -31.85
C CYS A 71 -28.35 -8.56 -30.83
N LEU A 72 -28.90 -7.34 -30.75
CA LEU A 72 -28.48 -6.35 -29.75
C LEU A 72 -28.82 -6.82 -28.33
N LEU A 73 -30.02 -7.39 -28.11
CA LEU A 73 -30.42 -7.98 -26.83
C LEU A 73 -29.51 -9.13 -26.42
N ILE A 74 -29.17 -10.03 -27.35
CA ILE A 74 -28.26 -11.16 -27.10
C ILE A 74 -26.86 -10.66 -26.79
N ILE A 75 -26.36 -9.63 -27.49
CA ILE A 75 -25.05 -9.04 -27.22
C ILE A 75 -25.05 -8.35 -25.86
N THR A 76 -26.07 -7.55 -25.50
CA THR A 76 -26.19 -6.99 -24.13
C THR A 76 -26.32 -8.06 -23.07
N LEU A 77 -27.02 -9.16 -23.33
CA LEU A 77 -27.15 -10.28 -22.40
C LEU A 77 -25.82 -11.02 -22.22
N LEU A 78 -25.06 -11.22 -23.31
CA LEU A 78 -23.70 -11.79 -23.27
C LEU A 78 -22.72 -10.88 -22.51
N PHE A 79 -22.80 -9.56 -22.72
CA PHE A 79 -21.99 -8.59 -21.97
C PHE A 79 -22.39 -8.49 -20.49
N LEU A 80 -23.66 -8.71 -20.15
CA LEU A 80 -24.12 -8.76 -18.75
C LEU A 80 -23.63 -10.03 -18.02
N THR A 81 -23.42 -11.14 -18.74
CA THR A 81 -22.90 -12.40 -18.16
C THR A 81 -21.39 -12.46 -18.02
N LEU A 82 -20.65 -11.53 -18.64
CA LEU A 82 -19.18 -11.50 -18.62
C LEU A 82 -18.62 -10.54 -17.56
N VAL A 83 -19.41 -10.21 -16.53
CA VAL A 83 -18.82 -9.74 -15.27
C VAL A 83 -18.32 -11.00 -14.56
N ALA A 84 -17.09 -11.41 -14.87
CA ALA A 84 -16.41 -12.42 -14.09
C ALA A 84 -16.38 -11.93 -12.64
N ALA A 85 -17.13 -12.61 -11.76
CA ALA A 85 -16.97 -12.41 -10.33
C ALA A 85 -15.51 -12.69 -10.01
N ALA A 86 -14.78 -11.68 -9.52
CA ALA A 86 -13.43 -11.89 -9.02
C ALA A 86 -13.51 -13.00 -7.96
N PRO A 87 -12.61 -13.99 -7.98
CA PRO A 87 -12.58 -15.00 -6.94
C PRO A 87 -12.49 -14.30 -5.58
N SER A 88 -13.40 -14.63 -4.67
CA SER A 88 -13.32 -14.11 -3.30
C SER A 88 -11.96 -14.47 -2.71
N PRO A 89 -11.29 -13.54 -2.00
CA PRO A 89 -10.03 -13.86 -1.37
C PRO A 89 -10.25 -15.01 -0.39
N VAL A 90 -9.31 -15.96 -0.40
CA VAL A 90 -9.40 -17.20 0.40
C VAL A 90 -9.34 -16.89 1.90
N ILE A 91 -8.51 -15.91 2.26
CA ILE A 91 -8.44 -15.33 3.59
C ILE A 91 -9.13 -13.97 3.53
N GLN A 92 -10.10 -13.73 4.41
CA GLN A 92 -10.88 -12.52 4.51
C GLN A 92 -10.60 -11.80 5.83
N ILE A 93 -10.60 -10.47 5.78
CA ILE A 93 -10.56 -9.61 6.96
C ILE A 93 -12.00 -9.44 7.47
N VAL A 94 -12.23 -9.82 8.72
CA VAL A 94 -13.52 -9.63 9.42
C VAL A 94 -13.58 -8.23 10.03
N SER A 95 -12.50 -7.83 10.71
CA SER A 95 -12.33 -6.49 11.29
C SER A 95 -10.86 -6.19 11.55
N GLN A 96 -10.52 -4.91 11.67
CA GLN A 96 -9.22 -4.48 12.18
C GLN A 96 -9.37 -3.24 13.05
N SER A 97 -8.43 -3.03 13.96
CA SER A 97 -8.35 -1.85 14.81
C SER A 97 -6.91 -1.59 15.24
N VAL A 98 -6.62 -0.32 15.53
CA VAL A 98 -5.39 0.10 16.19
C VAL A 98 -5.76 0.98 17.39
N GLU A 99 -5.16 0.69 18.54
CA GLU A 99 -5.41 1.42 19.79
C GLU A 99 -4.09 1.99 20.31
N SER A 100 -4.08 3.31 20.56
CA SER A 100 -2.93 4.03 21.07
C SER A 100 -3.06 4.19 22.59
N HIS A 101 -2.08 3.65 23.32
CA HIS A 101 -1.92 3.83 24.76
C HIS A 101 -0.68 4.68 25.03
N PHE A 102 -0.63 5.87 24.42
CA PHE A 102 0.51 6.76 24.60
C PHE A 102 0.74 7.09 26.09
N PRO A 103 2.00 7.06 26.60
CA PRO A 103 3.26 6.81 25.88
C PRO A 103 3.75 5.34 25.96
N ASP A 104 2.90 4.41 26.38
CA ASP A 104 3.28 3.05 26.77
C ASP A 104 3.34 2.07 25.59
N ASP A 105 2.30 2.04 24.74
CA ASP A 105 2.25 1.12 23.61
C ASP A 105 1.29 1.52 22.48
N LEU A 106 1.47 0.90 21.31
CA LEU A 106 0.51 0.90 20.21
C LEU A 106 0.10 -0.54 19.89
N THR A 107 -1.19 -0.84 20.03
CA THR A 107 -1.74 -2.18 19.84
C THR A 107 -2.47 -2.32 18.52
N PHE A 108 -2.02 -3.23 17.67
CA PHE A 108 -2.64 -3.57 16.38
C PHE A 108 -3.41 -4.87 16.52
N THR A 109 -4.65 -4.91 16.03
CA THR A 109 -5.51 -6.09 16.07
C THR A 109 -6.19 -6.31 14.73
N ILE A 110 -6.15 -7.55 14.22
CA ILE A 110 -6.89 -7.96 13.02
C ILE A 110 -7.60 -9.29 13.28
N GLN A 111 -8.89 -9.35 12.94
CA GLN A 111 -9.65 -10.59 12.93
C GLN A 111 -9.76 -11.05 11.48
N VAL A 112 -9.36 -12.30 11.23
CA VAL A 112 -9.34 -12.89 9.90
C VAL A 112 -9.99 -14.26 9.90
N ARG A 113 -10.50 -14.64 8.72
CA ARG A 113 -11.08 -15.94 8.44
C ARG A 113 -10.51 -16.52 7.15
N SER A 114 -10.17 -17.81 7.13
CA SER A 114 -9.87 -18.57 5.91
C SER A 114 -10.94 -19.63 5.67
N ASP A 115 -11.38 -19.75 4.42
CA ASP A 115 -12.27 -20.82 3.97
C ASP A 115 -11.50 -22.08 3.51
N ALA A 116 -10.17 -22.02 3.39
CA ALA A 116 -9.34 -23.13 2.89
C ALA A 116 -8.56 -23.88 3.99
N GLY A 117 -8.42 -23.32 5.18
CA GLY A 117 -7.67 -23.95 6.26
C GLY A 117 -7.61 -23.12 7.52
N ASN A 118 -6.81 -23.57 8.49
CA ASN A 118 -6.55 -22.79 9.69
C ASN A 118 -5.52 -21.71 9.38
N ILE A 119 -5.67 -20.51 9.93
CA ILE A 119 -4.61 -19.52 9.99
C ILE A 119 -3.49 -20.08 10.85
N THR A 120 -2.27 -20.13 10.33
CA THR A 120 -1.13 -20.78 10.99
C THR A 120 0.05 -19.86 11.23
N ASP A 121 0.13 -18.76 10.48
CA ASP A 121 1.23 -17.81 10.59
C ASP A 121 0.77 -16.40 10.23
N ALA A 122 1.39 -15.41 10.84
CA ALA A 122 1.14 -14.01 10.57
C ALA A 122 2.34 -13.14 10.97
N ALA A 123 2.50 -12.04 10.25
CA ALA A 123 3.42 -10.96 10.59
C ALA A 123 2.75 -9.62 10.32
N ILE A 124 3.15 -8.60 11.07
CA ILE A 124 2.85 -7.20 10.78
C ILE A 124 4.14 -6.49 10.41
N TYR A 125 4.08 -5.66 9.39
CA TYR A 125 5.17 -4.80 8.98
C TYR A 125 4.73 -3.36 9.22
N TYR A 126 5.58 -2.55 9.83
CA TYR A 126 5.25 -1.16 10.11
C TYR A 126 6.46 -0.24 10.00
N GLN A 127 6.20 1.02 9.61
CA GLN A 127 7.18 2.07 9.50
C GLN A 127 6.77 3.23 10.41
N VAL A 128 7.67 3.66 11.29
CA VAL A 128 7.42 4.74 12.24
C VAL A 128 7.92 6.06 11.65
N GLY A 129 7.03 7.01 11.40
CA GLY A 129 7.37 8.34 10.91
C GLY A 129 8.32 8.30 9.72
N TRP A 130 9.50 8.88 9.87
CA TRP A 130 10.51 9.03 8.80
C TRP A 130 11.59 7.94 8.79
N GLU A 131 11.43 6.87 9.57
CA GLU A 131 12.38 5.76 9.56
C GLU A 131 12.53 5.19 8.15
N LYS A 132 13.77 4.87 7.74
CA LYS A 132 14.03 4.38 6.37
C LYS A 132 13.63 2.91 6.16
N GLY A 133 13.53 2.14 7.24
CA GLY A 133 13.26 0.72 7.20
C GLY A 133 11.91 0.39 7.81
N GLU A 134 11.32 -0.70 7.34
CA GLU A 134 10.17 -1.32 7.99
C GLU A 134 10.66 -2.19 9.17
N ARG A 135 9.89 -2.15 10.25
CA ARG A 135 9.99 -3.04 11.40
C ARG A 135 9.06 -4.23 11.15
N ILE A 136 9.47 -5.41 11.63
CA ILE A 136 8.64 -6.61 11.63
C ILE A 136 8.16 -6.81 13.07
N GLY A 137 6.85 -6.76 13.28
CA GLY A 137 6.21 -7.01 14.56
C GLY A 137 5.96 -8.50 14.77
N GLN A 138 6.27 -8.98 15.98
CA GLN A 138 5.94 -10.33 16.41
C GLN A 138 4.46 -10.39 16.83
N ILE A 139 3.73 -11.37 16.32
CA ILE A 139 2.34 -11.60 16.70
C ILE A 139 2.28 -12.33 18.04
N GLU A 140 1.37 -11.91 18.90
CA GLU A 140 1.06 -12.60 20.15
C GLU A 140 0.67 -14.06 19.89
N PRO A 141 1.01 -15.00 20.78
CA PRO A 141 0.68 -16.41 20.60
C PRO A 141 -0.82 -16.64 20.37
N PHE A 142 -1.17 -17.30 19.28
CA PHE A 142 -2.54 -17.69 18.96
C PHE A 142 -2.62 -19.18 18.59
N ALA A 143 -3.80 -19.77 18.75
CA ALA A 143 -4.04 -21.15 18.34
C ALA A 143 -4.50 -21.20 16.87
N PRO A 144 -3.94 -22.07 16.02
CA PRO A 144 -4.38 -22.17 14.64
C PRO A 144 -5.87 -22.51 14.52
N ALA A 145 -6.62 -21.66 13.81
CA ALA A 145 -8.06 -21.79 13.62
C ALA A 145 -8.49 -21.18 12.28
N ALA A 146 -9.61 -21.65 11.72
CA ALA A 146 -10.17 -21.10 10.49
C ALA A 146 -10.56 -19.62 10.62
N GLU A 147 -10.93 -19.18 11.82
CA GLU A 147 -11.15 -17.78 12.16
C GLU A 147 -10.41 -17.47 13.46
N THR A 148 -9.61 -16.41 13.47
CA THR A 148 -8.81 -16.02 14.64
C THR A 148 -8.58 -14.52 14.68
N THR A 149 -8.36 -14.01 15.89
CA THR A 149 -7.83 -12.67 16.11
C THR A 149 -6.32 -12.76 16.27
N LEU A 150 -5.61 -11.85 15.61
CA LEU A 150 -4.16 -11.68 15.67
C LEU A 150 -3.88 -10.32 16.29
N THR A 151 -2.92 -10.27 17.22
CA THR A 151 -2.56 -9.05 17.93
C THR A 151 -1.05 -8.84 17.87
N HIS A 152 -0.62 -7.60 17.65
CA HIS A 152 0.75 -7.17 17.88
C HIS A 152 0.73 -5.95 18.79
N VAL A 153 1.55 -5.97 19.83
CA VAL A 153 1.77 -4.82 20.71
C VAL A 153 3.17 -4.28 20.45
N TRP A 154 3.25 -3.02 20.00
CA TRP A 154 4.51 -2.29 19.97
C TRP A 154 4.69 -1.54 21.29
N ASP A 155 5.48 -2.13 22.19
CA ASP A 155 5.92 -1.50 23.45
C ASP A 155 6.90 -0.36 23.14
N THR A 156 6.52 0.87 23.50
CA THR A 156 7.28 2.10 23.25
C THR A 156 8.02 2.60 24.47
N HIS A 157 7.87 1.97 25.65
CA HIS A 157 8.47 2.44 26.90
C HIS A 157 10.01 2.55 26.82
N GLY A 158 10.66 1.76 25.98
CA GLY A 158 12.12 1.81 25.77
C GLY A 158 12.59 2.82 24.74
N GLU A 159 11.69 3.54 24.07
CA GLU A 159 11.97 4.33 22.87
C GLU A 159 11.56 5.80 23.08
N THR A 160 12.18 6.72 22.32
CA THR A 160 11.70 8.11 22.23
C THR A 160 10.80 8.20 21.00
N VAL A 161 9.50 8.16 21.21
CA VAL A 161 8.49 8.13 20.12
C VAL A 161 7.56 9.32 20.26
N PRO A 162 7.72 10.38 19.45
CA PRO A 162 6.89 11.57 19.55
C PRO A 162 5.38 11.26 19.44
N PRO A 163 4.52 12.00 20.14
CA PRO A 163 3.07 11.88 20.00
C PRO A 163 2.64 12.22 18.56
N PHE A 164 1.51 11.65 18.14
CA PHE A 164 0.90 11.84 16.83
C PHE A 164 1.82 11.48 15.65
N VAL A 165 2.91 10.74 15.90
CA VAL A 165 3.73 10.23 14.81
C VAL A 165 2.89 9.28 13.95
N GLU A 166 3.01 9.44 12.64
CA GLU A 166 2.32 8.59 11.68
C GLU A 166 3.01 7.22 11.61
N ILE A 167 2.22 6.16 11.67
CA ILE A 167 2.64 4.78 11.47
C ILE A 167 1.97 4.27 10.21
N THR A 168 2.79 3.78 9.27
CA THR A 168 2.27 3.03 8.11
C THR A 168 2.44 1.55 8.41
N TYR A 169 1.40 0.72 8.30
CA TYR A 169 1.50 -0.71 8.54
C TYR A 169 0.70 -1.57 7.55
N TYR A 170 1.07 -2.84 7.43
CA TYR A 170 0.29 -3.88 6.74
C TYR A 170 0.52 -5.25 7.38
N TRP A 171 -0.41 -6.17 7.14
CA TRP A 171 -0.35 -7.54 7.61
C TRP A 171 0.00 -8.51 6.49
N GLN A 172 0.72 -9.56 6.83
CA GLN A 172 0.96 -10.74 5.99
C GLN A 172 0.48 -11.97 6.78
N ILE A 173 -0.45 -12.74 6.21
CA ILE A 173 -1.17 -13.80 6.92
C ILE A 173 -1.19 -15.05 6.05
N THR A 174 -0.87 -16.21 6.62
CA THR A 174 -0.80 -17.49 5.92
C THR A 174 -1.68 -18.55 6.58
N ASP A 175 -2.40 -19.32 5.75
CA ASP A 175 -3.17 -20.47 6.20
C ASP A 175 -2.46 -21.82 5.98
N SER A 176 -3.02 -22.88 6.56
CA SER A 176 -2.46 -24.24 6.48
C SER A 176 -2.50 -24.85 5.06
N ALA A 177 -3.24 -24.25 4.13
CA ALA A 177 -3.27 -24.66 2.73
C ALA A 177 -2.21 -23.92 1.89
N GLY A 178 -1.46 -23.00 2.51
CA GLY A 178 -0.41 -22.21 1.87
C GLY A 178 -0.93 -20.99 1.13
N ASN A 179 -2.18 -20.58 1.37
CA ASN A 179 -2.68 -19.30 0.85
C ASN A 179 -2.15 -18.16 1.70
N GLU A 180 -1.89 -17.03 1.06
CA GLU A 180 -1.33 -15.84 1.67
C GLU A 180 -2.21 -14.62 1.39
N LEU A 181 -2.41 -13.80 2.42
CA LEU A 181 -3.03 -12.48 2.33
C LEU A 181 -2.02 -11.44 2.78
N VAL A 182 -1.74 -10.48 1.90
CA VAL A 182 -1.03 -9.23 2.23
C VAL A 182 -2.04 -8.10 2.15
N THR A 183 -2.20 -7.34 3.23
CA THR A 183 -3.14 -6.20 3.24
C THR A 183 -2.53 -4.99 2.54
N GLU A 184 -3.38 -4.09 2.06
CA GLU A 184 -2.91 -2.77 1.64
C GLU A 184 -2.37 -2.00 2.85
N PRO A 185 -1.32 -1.18 2.68
CA PRO A 185 -0.80 -0.36 3.78
C PRO A 185 -1.82 0.67 4.27
N GLU A 186 -1.97 0.75 5.59
CA GLU A 186 -2.80 1.73 6.28
C GLU A 186 -1.95 2.69 7.11
N ARG A 187 -2.42 3.93 7.26
CA ARG A 187 -1.78 4.96 8.10
C ARG A 187 -2.62 5.22 9.34
N VAL A 188 -1.97 5.20 10.49
CA VAL A 188 -2.55 5.53 11.80
C VAL A 188 -1.64 6.49 12.55
N GLU A 189 -2.14 7.15 13.58
CA GLU A 189 -1.34 8.01 14.44
C GLU A 189 -1.13 7.35 15.80
N TYR A 190 0.09 7.44 16.32
CA TYR A 190 0.37 7.15 17.73
C TYR A 190 -0.13 8.30 18.60
N ALA A 191 -1.45 8.41 18.70
CA ALA A 191 -2.14 9.56 19.28
C ALA A 191 -1.94 9.64 20.80
N ASP A 192 -1.68 10.86 21.28
CA ASP A 192 -1.65 11.19 22.70
C ASP A 192 -3.07 11.53 23.17
N TYR A 193 -3.59 10.74 24.12
CA TYR A 193 -4.91 10.96 24.74
C TYR A 193 -4.83 11.44 26.19
N THR A 194 -3.64 11.83 26.67
CA THR A 194 -3.42 12.30 28.05
C THR A 194 -3.96 13.71 28.31
N HIS A 195 -4.34 14.42 27.24
CA HIS A 195 -4.91 15.77 27.27
C HIS A 195 -6.09 15.91 26.30
N ASP A 196 -6.93 16.93 26.53
CA ASP A 196 -7.98 17.34 25.60
C ASP A 196 -7.38 18.13 24.42
N TRP A 197 -6.68 17.42 23.53
CA TRP A 197 -6.00 18.00 22.39
C TRP A 197 -6.96 18.63 21.38
N GLN A 198 -6.56 19.78 20.88
CA GLN A 198 -7.10 20.46 19.71
C GLN A 198 -6.09 20.36 18.57
N SER A 199 -6.57 20.37 17.33
CA SER A 199 -5.71 20.36 16.15
C SER A 199 -6.20 21.25 15.03
N ARG A 200 -5.27 21.70 14.20
CA ARG A 200 -5.54 22.48 12.98
C ARG A 200 -4.49 22.13 11.94
N GLY A 201 -4.90 21.84 10.72
CA GLY A 201 -3.95 21.45 9.70
C GLY A 201 -4.49 21.40 8.29
N ASN A 202 -3.59 21.12 7.36
CA ASN A 202 -3.83 20.87 5.94
C ASN A 202 -2.95 19.70 5.46
N GLU A 203 -2.83 19.52 4.14
CA GLU A 203 -2.01 18.45 3.54
C GLU A 203 -0.49 18.61 3.75
N GLN A 204 -0.02 19.73 4.30
CA GLN A 204 1.40 20.03 4.49
C GLN A 204 1.80 20.03 5.97
N VAL A 205 0.97 20.63 6.82
CA VAL A 205 1.25 20.84 8.24
C VAL A 205 0.00 20.60 9.08
N ILE A 206 0.17 19.95 10.23
CA ILE A 206 -0.83 19.90 11.31
C ILE A 206 -0.17 20.39 12.61
N VAL A 207 -0.92 21.15 13.39
CA VAL A 207 -0.49 21.60 14.72
C VAL A 207 -1.45 21.06 15.79
N TYR A 208 -0.91 20.66 16.94
CA TYR A 208 -1.64 20.11 18.08
C TYR A 208 -1.33 20.94 19.34
N TRP A 209 -2.37 21.31 20.09
CA TRP A 209 -2.26 22.07 21.34
C TRP A 209 -3.39 21.69 22.31
N TYR A 210 -3.23 21.96 23.60
CA TYR A 210 -4.29 21.78 24.61
C TYR A 210 -4.26 22.93 25.62
N ASP A 211 -5.38 23.11 26.33
CA ASP A 211 -5.53 24.14 27.38
C ASP A 211 -5.07 25.55 26.95
N LYS A 212 -5.40 25.89 25.70
CA LYS A 212 -5.25 27.22 25.09
C LYS A 212 -6.44 27.50 24.17
N PRO A 213 -6.82 28.76 23.95
CA PRO A 213 -7.95 29.10 23.08
C PRO A 213 -7.62 28.84 21.60
N ASP A 214 -8.65 28.80 20.75
CA ASP A 214 -8.50 28.49 19.30
C ASP A 214 -7.62 29.50 18.55
N ASP A 215 -7.59 30.77 18.97
CA ASP A 215 -6.76 31.80 18.34
C ASP A 215 -5.25 31.53 18.50
N PHE A 216 -4.85 30.89 19.60
CA PHE A 216 -3.49 30.38 19.79
C PHE A 216 -3.14 29.32 18.74
N GLY A 217 -4.02 28.32 18.55
CA GLY A 217 -3.83 27.27 17.54
C GLY A 217 -3.84 27.81 16.11
N ALA A 218 -4.69 28.81 15.84
CA ALA A 218 -4.72 29.51 14.55
C ALA A 218 -3.38 30.21 14.27
N ALA A 219 -2.85 30.98 15.22
CA ALA A 219 -1.56 31.66 15.06
C ALA A 219 -0.40 30.66 14.88
N LEU A 220 -0.43 29.55 15.62
CA LEU A 220 0.55 28.47 15.50
C LEU A 220 0.52 27.81 14.11
N PHE A 221 -0.66 27.50 13.60
CA PHE A 221 -0.84 26.94 12.27
C PHE A 221 -0.34 27.90 11.17
N GLU A 222 -0.70 29.17 11.23
CA GLU A 222 -0.24 30.18 10.26
C GLU A 222 1.29 30.31 10.25
N ALA A 223 1.92 30.32 11.43
CA ALA A 223 3.38 30.35 11.54
C ALA A 223 4.03 29.10 10.94
N ALA A 224 3.48 27.91 11.24
CA ALA A 224 4.03 26.65 10.77
C ALA A 224 3.84 26.46 9.25
N ALA A 225 2.67 26.80 8.71
CA ALA A 225 2.37 26.79 7.29
C ALA A 225 3.25 27.80 6.52
N GLY A 226 3.39 29.02 7.03
CA GLY A 226 4.29 30.03 6.44
C GLY A 226 5.76 29.59 6.44
N GLY A 227 6.21 28.90 7.50
CA GLY A 227 7.53 28.29 7.56
C GLY A 227 7.73 27.18 6.52
N TYR A 228 6.75 26.30 6.36
CA TYR A 228 6.75 25.26 5.34
C TYR A 228 6.87 25.86 3.94
N ASP A 229 6.00 26.82 3.60
CA ASP A 229 6.01 27.50 2.30
C ASP A 229 7.34 28.20 2.03
N HIS A 230 7.94 28.84 3.04
CA HIS A 230 9.24 29.46 2.91
C HIS A 230 10.34 28.45 2.56
N VAL A 231 10.40 27.32 3.28
CA VAL A 231 11.39 26.26 3.03
C VAL A 231 11.19 25.64 1.64
N THR A 232 9.95 25.37 1.23
CA THR A 232 9.66 24.85 -0.11
C THR A 232 10.03 25.86 -1.20
N ALA A 233 9.77 27.15 -1.01
CA ALA A 233 10.13 28.18 -1.99
C ALA A 233 11.64 28.30 -2.22
N ILE A 234 12.46 28.16 -1.17
CA ILE A 234 13.93 28.30 -1.29
C ILE A 234 14.64 27.00 -1.70
N THR A 235 14.09 25.83 -1.35
CA THR A 235 14.74 24.53 -1.62
C THR A 235 14.13 23.77 -2.80
N GLY A 236 12.87 24.05 -3.14
CA GLY A 236 12.07 23.25 -4.07
C GLY A 236 11.65 21.88 -3.52
N VAL A 237 11.92 21.59 -2.24
CA VAL A 237 11.60 20.30 -1.60
C VAL A 237 10.27 20.39 -0.87
N THR A 238 9.44 19.37 -1.02
CA THR A 238 8.23 19.13 -0.24
C THR A 238 8.43 17.92 0.65
N ALA A 239 7.79 17.92 1.82
CA ALA A 239 7.83 16.79 2.73
C ALA A 239 7.01 15.61 2.17
N GLU A 240 7.49 14.37 2.31
CA GLU A 240 6.75 13.17 1.86
C GLU A 240 5.56 12.84 2.78
N ARG A 241 5.60 13.35 4.02
CA ARG A 241 4.56 13.25 5.04
C ARG A 241 4.27 14.64 5.60
N VAL A 242 3.06 14.78 6.12
CA VAL A 242 2.60 16.01 6.78
C VAL A 242 3.50 16.34 7.97
N ALA A 243 4.03 17.55 8.01
CA ALA A 243 4.82 18.03 9.14
C ALA A 243 3.90 18.24 10.35
N ARG A 244 4.35 17.86 11.54
CA ARG A 244 3.55 17.92 12.77
C ARG A 244 4.25 18.79 13.81
N VAL A 245 3.51 19.73 14.39
CA VAL A 245 3.98 20.57 15.49
C VAL A 245 3.10 20.30 16.70
N VAL A 246 3.69 19.84 17.80
CA VAL A 246 2.97 19.48 19.03
C VAL A 246 3.44 20.39 20.14
N ILE A 247 2.52 21.14 20.76
CA ILE A 247 2.84 22.10 21.81
C ILE A 247 2.39 21.56 23.16
N TYR A 248 3.37 21.28 24.02
CA TYR A 248 3.17 20.98 25.42
C TYR A 248 3.28 22.25 26.28
N ASN A 249 2.41 22.37 27.28
CA ASN A 249 2.38 23.55 28.15
C ASN A 249 3.51 23.57 29.19
N ASN A 250 4.13 22.43 29.47
CA ASN A 250 5.22 22.32 30.44
C ASN A 250 6.21 21.20 30.06
N HIS A 251 7.39 21.25 30.69
CA HIS A 251 8.47 20.31 30.39
C HIS A 251 8.18 18.88 30.85
N THR A 252 7.41 18.68 31.91
CA THR A 252 7.02 17.33 32.37
C THR A 252 6.18 16.62 31.32
N ASP A 253 5.18 17.29 30.76
CA ASP A 253 4.34 16.72 29.70
C ASP A 253 5.17 16.50 28.42
N PHE A 254 6.03 17.48 28.06
CA PHE A 254 6.96 17.33 26.94
C PHE A 254 7.91 16.12 27.09
N CYS A 255 8.34 15.80 28.31
CA CYS A 255 9.22 14.67 28.55
C CYS A 255 8.51 13.31 28.53
N ALA A 256 7.19 13.25 28.47
CA ALA A 256 6.42 12.01 28.59
C ALA A 256 6.74 10.97 27.49
N PHE A 257 7.12 11.44 26.29
CA PHE A 257 7.41 10.56 25.15
C PHE A 257 8.89 10.15 25.01
N TYR A 258 9.75 10.58 25.93
CA TYR A 258 11.16 10.27 25.89
C TYR A 258 11.43 8.93 26.57
N ALA A 259 12.33 8.14 25.99
CA ALA A 259 12.86 6.94 26.64
C ALA A 259 13.38 7.29 28.06
N PRO A 260 13.29 6.37 29.03
CA PRO A 260 13.69 6.61 30.40
C PRO A 260 15.07 7.26 30.53
N ASN A 261 15.14 8.36 31.28
CA ASN A 261 16.35 9.16 31.51
C ASN A 261 16.95 9.85 30.27
N SER A 262 16.21 9.95 29.16
CA SER A 262 16.69 10.60 27.92
C SER A 262 16.19 12.04 27.74
N CYS A 263 15.09 12.45 28.36
CA CYS A 263 14.66 13.84 28.35
C CYS A 263 15.62 14.67 29.20
N GLN A 264 16.21 15.71 28.61
CA GLN A 264 17.12 16.61 29.31
C GLN A 264 16.48 17.99 29.38
N ASP A 265 16.78 18.75 30.44
CA ASP A 265 16.20 20.09 30.68
C ASP A 265 16.46 21.11 29.55
N TRP A 266 17.46 20.86 28.70
CA TRP A 266 17.81 21.71 27.56
C TRP A 266 17.16 21.27 26.24
N VAL A 267 16.44 20.15 26.25
CA VAL A 267 15.70 19.65 25.09
C VAL A 267 14.29 20.26 25.17
N GLY A 268 14.07 21.27 24.32
CA GLY A 268 12.82 22.00 24.19
C GLY A 268 12.97 23.15 23.20
N GLY A 269 11.89 23.50 22.50
CA GLY A 269 11.79 24.73 21.70
C GLY A 269 11.19 25.86 22.54
N GLN A 270 11.67 27.09 22.36
CA GLN A 270 11.03 28.29 22.90
C GLN A 270 9.83 28.72 22.05
#